data_AF-A0A6G0J7U2-F1
#
_entry.id   AF-A0A6G0J7U2-F1
#
_cell.length_a   1.000
_cell.length_b   1.000
_cell.length_c   1.000
_cell.angle_alpha   90.00
_cell.angle_beta   90.00
_cell.angle_gamma   90.00
#
_symmetry.space_group_name_H-M   'P 1'
#
loop_
_entity.id
_entity.type
_entity.pdbx_description
1 polymer ?
#
loop_
_entity_poly.entity_id
_entity_poly.type
_entity_poly.pdbx_seq_one_letter_code
_entity_poly.pdbx_strand_id
1 'polypeptide(L)'
;MMKVTVTFGQTGVVVPCKDGWTVRDLIQQATQRYRKLLEQGGDFLVRTHHVEYCDGGILDPDDILSDLVEDKDKLDFPDPSQGERVWGCRCESWQPPQSLRGMATSWPLFNGVMVQDLDYALHFWKSYPFKGSFPPMWNPFVLLDFNNLWRTMDDMGKEIPREAPWNAPHAEEWDKMTMLELFESICWTSTVRQFAKLFVNVNVTSEPHEVSALWFLWYVKQCGGTMRIFSTTNGGQERKFLGGSSQISECMAKELGDLVKLQSPVYRIDQSGDMVVVETVDKQTYKAKYVIVATPPGLNLKMHFNPELPPLRNQLIHRVPMGSVIKCMVYYKENFWRKKGYCGSMVIEEEGAPIGLTLDDTKPDGTVPAIMGFILARKCRKLSGLTKEERLRKICEIYSRVLGTEEALHPVHYEEKNWCEEEYSGGCYTAYFPPGIFTQYGKVLREPVGRLYFAGTETATEWSGYMEGAVQAGERAAREVMCALGKIHQSQIWQTEPECPEVPALPFVTTFWERNLPSVGGLLKFIGASTFLSVATAAGLVAYRKGLLPRS
;
A
#
# COMPACT_ATOMS: atom_id res chain seq x y z
N MET A 1 51.85 -7.96 -8.93
CA MET A 1 50.49 -7.37 -9.00
C MET A 1 49.82 -7.94 -10.23
N MET A 2 48.91 -8.88 -10.01
CA MET A 2 48.18 -9.63 -11.03
C MET A 2 47.33 -8.69 -11.89
N LYS A 3 47.29 -8.88 -13.21
CA LYS A 3 46.48 -8.10 -14.14
C LYS A 3 45.58 -9.03 -14.92
N VAL A 4 44.28 -8.87 -14.74
CA VAL A 4 43.27 -9.65 -15.46
C VAL A 4 42.65 -8.76 -16.52
N THR A 5 42.48 -9.28 -17.73
CA THR A 5 41.78 -8.57 -18.80
C THR A 5 40.35 -9.07 -18.84
N VAL A 6 39.39 -8.17 -18.68
CA VAL A 6 37.97 -8.52 -18.73
C VAL A 6 37.34 -7.90 -19.99
N THR A 7 36.76 -8.74 -20.83
CA THR A 7 36.13 -8.32 -22.09
C THR A 7 34.63 -8.07 -21.91
N PHE A 8 34.13 -6.99 -22.49
CA PHE A 8 32.71 -6.64 -22.58
C PHE A 8 32.36 -6.62 -24.07
N GLY A 9 31.88 -7.75 -24.59
CA GLY A 9 31.74 -7.94 -26.03
C GLY A 9 33.09 -7.73 -26.76
N GLN A 10 33.18 -6.72 -27.63
CA GLN A 10 34.41 -6.42 -28.37
C GLN A 10 35.43 -5.55 -27.61
N THR A 11 35.09 -5.04 -26.42
CA THR A 11 35.95 -4.10 -25.67
C THR A 11 36.63 -4.78 -24.49
N GLY A 12 37.96 -4.83 -24.48
CA GLY A 12 38.74 -5.36 -23.36
C GLY A 12 39.22 -4.28 -22.38
N VAL A 13 39.03 -4.51 -21.08
CA VAL A 13 39.52 -3.64 -20.00
C VAL A 13 40.51 -4.40 -19.13
N VAL A 14 41.72 -3.85 -18.98
CA VAL A 14 42.75 -4.44 -18.11
C VAL A 14 42.59 -3.93 -16.68
N VAL A 15 42.43 -4.84 -15.73
CA VAL A 15 42.24 -4.55 -14.30
C VAL A 15 43.48 -5.03 -13.51
N PRO A 16 44.24 -4.11 -12.91
CA PRO A 16 45.28 -4.49 -11.94
C PRO A 16 44.61 -4.92 -10.63
N CYS A 17 44.74 -6.20 -10.30
CA CYS A 17 44.15 -6.84 -9.15
C CYS A 17 45.07 -6.77 -7.93
N LYS A 18 44.47 -6.68 -6.74
CA LYS A 18 45.19 -6.72 -5.45
C LYS A 18 45.03 -8.09 -4.81
N ASP A 19 45.99 -8.44 -3.96
CA ASP A 19 45.94 -9.69 -3.20
C ASP A 19 44.72 -9.71 -2.27
N GLY A 20 44.02 -10.83 -2.21
CA GLY A 20 42.81 -11.03 -1.39
C GLY A 20 41.51 -10.50 -2.00
N TRP A 21 41.50 -10.04 -3.26
CA TRP A 21 40.27 -9.69 -3.96
C TRP A 21 39.42 -10.91 -4.27
N THR A 22 38.10 -10.73 -4.22
CA THR A 22 37.14 -11.72 -4.73
C THR A 22 36.80 -11.46 -6.19
N VAL A 23 36.12 -12.42 -6.82
CA VAL A 23 35.58 -12.26 -8.19
C VAL A 23 34.61 -11.06 -8.25
N ARG A 24 33.83 -10.82 -7.20
CA ARG A 24 32.94 -9.65 -7.07
C ARG A 24 33.70 -8.31 -7.13
N ASP A 25 34.88 -8.23 -6.49
CA ASP A 25 35.72 -7.03 -6.53
C ASP A 25 36.26 -6.77 -7.95
N LEU A 26 36.67 -7.84 -8.65
CA LEU A 26 37.08 -7.76 -10.05
C LEU A 26 35.94 -7.26 -10.94
N ILE A 27 34.73 -7.81 -10.77
CA ILE A 27 33.52 -7.39 -11.52
C ILE A 27 33.26 -5.90 -11.32
N GLN A 28 33.28 -5.44 -10.07
CA GLN A 28 32.99 -4.05 -9.76
C GLN A 28 34.01 -3.10 -10.39
N GLN A 29 35.30 -3.44 -10.31
CA GLN A 29 36.38 -2.61 -10.86
C GLN A 29 36.42 -2.63 -12.39
N ALA A 30 36.19 -3.78 -13.01
CA ALA A 30 36.07 -3.91 -14.47
C ALA A 30 34.91 -3.06 -15.00
N THR A 31 33.73 -3.18 -14.37
CA THR A 31 32.53 -2.43 -14.76
C THR A 31 32.68 -0.93 -14.55
N GLN A 32 33.32 -0.48 -13.47
CA GLN A 32 33.61 0.95 -13.27
C GLN A 32 34.55 1.51 -14.34
N ARG A 33 35.60 0.76 -14.71
CA ARG A 33 36.54 1.17 -15.76
C ARG A 33 35.89 1.17 -17.14
N TYR A 34 35.03 0.19 -17.42
CA TYR A 34 34.25 0.13 -18.65
C TYR A 34 33.24 1.28 -18.75
N ARG A 35 32.52 1.61 -17.67
CA ARG A 35 31.62 2.77 -17.63
C ARG A 35 32.34 4.09 -17.88
N LYS A 36 33.54 4.29 -17.33
CA LYS A 36 34.36 5.48 -17.63
C LYS A 36 34.77 5.58 -19.10
N LEU A 37 34.91 4.46 -19.81
CA LEU A 37 35.12 4.47 -21.26
C LEU A 37 33.83 4.83 -22.02
N LEU A 38 32.66 4.42 -21.53
CA LEU A 38 31.35 4.70 -22.14
C LEU A 38 30.79 6.11 -21.84
N GLU A 39 31.09 6.70 -20.67
CA GLU A 39 30.67 8.07 -20.30
C GLU A 39 31.22 9.16 -21.25
N GLN A 40 32.20 8.84 -22.09
CA GLN A 40 32.62 9.69 -23.20
C GLN A 40 31.63 9.70 -24.39
N GLY A 41 30.54 8.92 -24.34
CA GLY A 41 29.56 8.73 -25.42
C GLY A 41 28.05 8.76 -25.05
N GLY A 42 27.67 9.05 -23.80
CA GLY A 42 26.25 9.16 -23.36
C GLY A 42 25.74 8.00 -22.49
N ASP A 43 24.66 8.23 -21.73
CA ASP A 43 24.15 7.37 -20.64
C ASP A 43 23.74 5.96 -21.09
N PHE A 44 24.48 4.94 -20.64
CA PHE A 44 24.11 3.52 -20.72
C PHE A 44 24.22 2.83 -19.36
N LEU A 45 23.20 2.07 -18.99
CA LEU A 45 23.14 1.34 -17.72
C LEU A 45 23.67 -0.10 -17.91
N VAL A 46 24.96 -0.31 -17.67
CA VAL A 46 25.59 -1.66 -17.71
C VAL A 46 25.21 -2.44 -16.45
N ARG A 47 24.40 -3.50 -16.56
CA ARG A 47 24.18 -4.51 -15.50
C ARG A 47 24.96 -5.78 -15.86
N THR A 48 25.83 -6.21 -14.96
CA THR A 48 26.63 -7.44 -15.08
C THR A 48 26.18 -8.46 -14.05
N HIS A 49 25.89 -9.69 -14.48
CA HIS A 49 25.35 -10.75 -13.61
C HIS A 49 26.42 -11.73 -13.11
N HIS A 50 27.46 -12.03 -13.90
CA HIS A 50 28.58 -12.92 -13.56
C HIS A 50 29.73 -12.76 -14.59
N VAL A 51 30.89 -13.36 -14.33
CA VAL A 51 32.06 -13.41 -15.24
C VAL A 51 32.36 -14.86 -15.56
N GLU A 52 32.78 -15.12 -16.80
CA GLU A 52 33.13 -16.47 -17.25
C GLU A 52 34.57 -16.53 -17.77
N TYR A 53 35.19 -17.70 -17.71
CA TYR A 53 36.36 -17.99 -18.54
C TYR A 53 35.95 -17.97 -20.02
N CYS A 54 36.86 -17.58 -20.91
CA CYS A 54 36.58 -17.53 -22.35
C CYS A 54 36.17 -18.88 -22.99
N ASP A 55 36.35 -19.99 -22.27
CA ASP A 55 35.96 -21.35 -22.67
C ASP A 55 34.67 -21.87 -21.99
N GLY A 56 33.97 -21.04 -21.20
CA GLY A 56 32.59 -21.29 -20.75
C GLY A 56 32.41 -21.78 -19.31
N GLY A 57 33.25 -21.33 -18.36
CA GLY A 57 33.09 -21.61 -16.92
C GLY A 57 32.73 -20.37 -16.11
N ILE A 58 31.60 -20.40 -15.38
CA ILE A 58 31.14 -19.29 -14.52
C ILE A 58 31.95 -19.23 -13.22
N LEU A 59 32.44 -18.04 -12.88
CA LEU A 59 33.13 -17.77 -11.61
C LEU A 59 32.13 -17.31 -10.54
N ASP A 60 32.15 -17.94 -9.37
CA ASP A 60 31.31 -17.53 -8.24
C ASP A 60 31.80 -16.16 -7.70
N PRO A 61 30.92 -15.15 -7.55
CA PRO A 61 31.29 -13.83 -7.05
C PRO A 61 32.02 -13.82 -5.70
N ASP A 62 31.78 -14.81 -4.83
CA ASP A 62 32.31 -14.80 -3.47
C ASP A 62 33.65 -15.53 -3.32
N ASP A 63 34.15 -16.17 -4.38
CA ASP A 63 35.44 -16.86 -4.36
C ASP A 63 36.64 -15.91 -4.45
N ILE A 64 37.77 -16.35 -3.89
CA ILE A 64 39.05 -15.63 -3.91
C ILE A 64 39.65 -15.69 -5.32
N LEU A 65 39.91 -14.52 -5.90
CA LEU A 65 40.30 -14.39 -7.30
C LEU A 65 41.64 -15.07 -7.63
N SER A 66 42.61 -15.01 -6.71
CA SER A 66 43.93 -15.62 -6.91
C SER A 66 43.93 -17.14 -6.93
N ASP A 67 42.85 -17.76 -6.45
CA ASP A 67 42.71 -19.21 -6.43
C ASP A 67 42.11 -19.73 -7.76
N LEU A 68 41.60 -18.81 -8.58
CA LEU A 68 40.85 -19.11 -9.80
C LEU A 68 41.51 -18.55 -11.07
N VAL A 69 42.27 -17.45 -10.97
CA VAL A 69 42.74 -16.70 -12.14
C VAL A 69 44.21 -16.33 -11.99
N GLU A 70 45.00 -16.44 -13.06
CA GLU A 70 46.42 -16.11 -13.09
C GLU A 70 46.71 -14.75 -13.77
N ASP A 71 47.96 -14.28 -13.67
CA ASP A 71 48.38 -13.02 -14.30
C ASP A 71 48.26 -13.09 -15.83
N LYS A 72 47.55 -12.11 -16.39
CA LYS A 72 47.23 -11.93 -17.82
C LYS A 72 46.11 -12.81 -18.37
N ASP A 73 45.37 -13.49 -17.51
CA ASP A 73 44.17 -14.20 -17.94
C ASP A 73 43.14 -13.26 -18.54
N LYS A 74 42.36 -13.85 -19.45
CA LYS A 74 41.25 -13.19 -20.13
C LYS A 74 39.95 -13.85 -19.69
N LEU A 75 39.05 -13.01 -19.20
CA LEU A 75 37.72 -13.42 -18.80
C LEU A 75 36.71 -12.65 -19.62
N ASP A 76 35.59 -13.28 -19.91
CA ASP A 76 34.53 -12.69 -20.71
C ASP A 76 33.31 -12.34 -19.85
N PHE A 77 32.74 -11.17 -20.13
CA PHE A 77 31.37 -10.88 -19.77
C PHE A 77 30.51 -11.25 -20.98
N PRO A 78 29.74 -12.35 -20.91
CA PRO A 78 28.88 -12.71 -22.01
C PRO A 78 27.90 -11.56 -22.30
N ASP A 79 27.88 -11.13 -23.57
CA ASP A 79 26.93 -10.13 -24.08
C ASP A 79 25.49 -10.65 -23.86
N PRO A 80 24.54 -9.86 -23.30
CA PRO A 80 23.17 -10.34 -23.04
C PRO A 80 22.38 -10.77 -24.27
N SER A 81 22.97 -10.67 -25.47
CA SER A 81 22.33 -10.98 -26.76
C SER A 81 22.42 -12.45 -27.18
N GLN A 82 23.23 -13.29 -26.52
CA GLN A 82 23.32 -14.73 -26.84
C GLN A 82 23.07 -15.60 -25.62
N GLY A 83 21.90 -16.25 -25.63
CA GLY A 83 21.39 -17.03 -24.51
C GLY A 83 22.08 -18.38 -24.33
N GLU A 84 22.45 -18.67 -23.08
CA GLU A 84 22.79 -20.02 -22.64
C GLU A 84 21.63 -20.72 -21.91
N ARG A 85 21.65 -22.04 -22.06
CA ARG A 85 20.60 -23.00 -21.70
C ARG A 85 20.74 -23.43 -20.25
N VAL A 86 19.67 -23.34 -19.48
CA VAL A 86 19.56 -24.07 -18.21
C VAL A 86 18.28 -24.89 -18.16
N TRP A 87 18.47 -26.13 -17.70
CA TRP A 87 17.53 -27.24 -17.63
C TRP A 87 16.36 -26.96 -16.66
N GLY A 88 15.16 -26.82 -17.22
CA GLY A 88 13.91 -26.76 -16.46
C GLY A 88 13.23 -28.14 -16.35
N CYS A 89 12.84 -28.52 -15.13
CA CYS A 89 11.91 -29.61 -14.87
C CYS A 89 10.64 -29.47 -15.74
N ARG A 90 10.31 -30.51 -16.50
CA ARG A 90 9.07 -30.57 -17.28
C ARG A 90 7.87 -30.74 -16.36
N CYS A 91 7.01 -29.72 -16.32
CA CYS A 91 5.60 -29.86 -16.01
C CYS A 91 4.90 -30.50 -17.23
N GLU A 92 4.62 -31.81 -17.20
CA GLU A 92 3.75 -32.47 -18.18
C GLU A 92 2.33 -32.57 -17.60
N SER A 93 1.46 -31.58 -17.84
CA SER A 93 -0.01 -31.78 -18.00
C SER A 93 -0.83 -30.49 -18.18
N TRP A 94 -0.36 -29.51 -18.95
CA TRP A 94 -1.25 -28.45 -19.45
C TRP A 94 -0.95 -28.17 -20.93
N GLN A 95 -1.91 -28.46 -21.82
CA GLN A 95 -1.82 -28.14 -23.24
C GLN A 95 -2.79 -27.00 -23.58
N PRO A 96 -2.32 -25.85 -24.10
CA PRO A 96 -3.19 -24.79 -24.60
C PRO A 96 -3.79 -25.13 -25.98
N PRO A 97 -4.90 -24.47 -26.40
CA PRO A 97 -5.53 -24.66 -27.70
C PRO A 97 -4.60 -24.36 -28.89
N GLN A 98 -4.83 -25.03 -30.02
CA GLN A 98 -3.94 -25.09 -31.20
C GLN A 98 -3.71 -23.76 -31.98
N SER A 99 -4.26 -22.62 -31.56
CA SER A 99 -4.09 -21.34 -32.28
C SER A 99 -2.94 -20.43 -31.78
N LEU A 100 -2.09 -20.90 -30.86
CA LEU A 100 -0.98 -20.12 -30.28
C LEU A 100 0.38 -20.85 -30.31
N ARG A 101 0.64 -21.67 -31.33
CA ARG A 101 1.99 -22.23 -31.56
C ARG A 101 2.81 -21.31 -32.46
N GLY A 102 3.42 -20.31 -31.85
CA GLY A 102 4.42 -19.49 -32.54
C GLY A 102 4.72 -18.19 -31.83
N MET A 103 5.24 -18.26 -30.60
CA MET A 103 6.04 -17.20 -29.95
C MET A 103 6.45 -17.70 -28.56
N ALA A 104 7.56 -18.44 -28.52
CA ALA A 104 8.31 -18.69 -27.29
C ALA A 104 9.54 -17.80 -27.35
N THR A 105 9.46 -16.61 -26.75
CA THR A 105 10.59 -15.73 -26.52
C THR A 105 10.67 -15.40 -25.03
N SER A 106 11.87 -15.59 -24.50
CA SER A 106 12.38 -15.26 -23.17
C SER A 106 11.80 -13.96 -22.57
N TRP A 107 11.33 -14.05 -21.33
CA TRP A 107 10.74 -12.95 -20.58
C TRP A 107 11.80 -12.29 -19.66
N PRO A 108 12.02 -10.97 -19.74
CA PRO A 108 12.77 -10.26 -18.72
C PRO A 108 11.93 -10.12 -17.44
N LEU A 109 12.55 -10.40 -16.30
CA LEU A 109 12.03 -10.15 -14.96
C LEU A 109 11.67 -8.66 -14.78
N PHE A 110 10.47 -8.42 -14.22
CA PHE A 110 10.02 -7.19 -13.57
C PHE A 110 10.46 -5.85 -14.22
N ASN A 111 9.72 -5.42 -15.22
CA ASN A 111 9.49 -3.98 -15.44
C ASN A 111 8.09 -3.66 -14.92
N GLY A 112 8.00 -3.29 -13.64
CA GLY A 112 6.97 -2.32 -13.25
C GLY A 112 7.19 -1.10 -14.14
N VAL A 113 6.16 -0.66 -14.86
CA VAL A 113 6.23 0.55 -15.67
C VAL A 113 6.76 1.66 -14.77
N MET A 114 7.94 2.19 -15.08
CA MET A 114 8.46 3.39 -14.43
C MET A 114 7.45 4.52 -14.70
N VAL A 115 6.61 4.83 -13.71
CA VAL A 115 5.64 5.93 -13.72
C VAL A 115 6.34 7.29 -13.53
N GLN A 116 7.62 7.42 -13.88
CA GLN A 116 8.41 8.61 -13.53
C GLN A 116 8.12 9.82 -14.44
N ASP A 117 7.59 9.61 -15.65
CA ASP A 117 7.38 10.69 -16.62
C ASP A 117 5.92 11.07 -16.91
N LEU A 118 4.95 10.34 -16.38
CA LEU A 118 3.53 10.56 -16.65
C LEU A 118 2.81 11.27 -15.51
N ASP A 119 1.85 12.12 -15.83
CA ASP A 119 1.13 12.94 -14.87
C ASP A 119 -0.12 12.23 -14.31
N TYR A 120 -0.40 12.45 -13.02
CA TYR A 120 -1.70 12.20 -12.39
C TYR A 120 -2.69 13.28 -12.85
N ALA A 121 -3.98 12.96 -12.92
CA ALA A 121 -5.01 13.98 -13.15
C ALA A 121 -5.83 14.24 -11.87
N LEU A 122 -5.83 15.48 -11.39
CA LEU A 122 -6.76 15.94 -10.37
C LEU A 122 -7.96 16.61 -11.03
N HIS A 123 -9.18 16.17 -10.71
CA HIS A 123 -10.40 16.73 -11.29
C HIS A 123 -11.34 17.24 -10.21
N PHE A 124 -11.68 18.53 -10.29
CA PHE A 124 -12.84 19.11 -9.60
C PHE A 124 -13.94 19.35 -10.65
N TRP A 125 -13.83 20.46 -11.38
CA TRP A 125 -14.63 20.84 -12.56
C TRP A 125 -13.78 20.93 -13.83
N LYS A 126 -12.46 20.98 -13.65
CA LYS A 126 -11.41 20.99 -14.67
C LYS A 126 -10.32 20.03 -14.21
N SER A 127 -9.61 19.45 -15.16
CA SER A 127 -8.48 18.55 -14.90
C SER A 127 -7.18 19.32 -14.76
N TYR A 128 -6.40 19.00 -13.73
CA TYR A 128 -5.06 19.54 -13.47
C TYR A 128 -4.06 18.38 -13.43
N PRO A 129 -3.12 18.30 -14.40
CA PRO A 129 -2.04 17.34 -14.33
C PRO A 129 -1.10 17.67 -13.16
N PHE A 130 -0.60 16.65 -12.46
CA PHE A 130 0.43 16.82 -11.43
C PHE A 130 1.33 15.60 -11.28
N LYS A 131 2.51 15.80 -10.68
CA LYS A 131 3.43 14.74 -10.26
C LYS A 131 3.57 14.74 -8.74
N GLY A 132 3.84 13.56 -8.18
CA GLY A 132 3.95 13.35 -6.73
C GLY A 132 2.68 12.75 -6.11
N SER A 133 2.75 12.45 -4.82
CA SER A 133 1.68 11.74 -4.11
C SER A 133 0.44 12.58 -3.84
N PHE A 134 0.63 13.89 -3.66
CA PHE A 134 -0.45 14.83 -3.38
C PHE A 134 -0.53 15.92 -4.47
N PRO A 135 -1.74 16.40 -4.79
CA PRO A 135 -1.89 17.49 -5.72
C PRO A 135 -1.28 18.80 -5.19
N PRO A 136 -0.61 19.60 -6.03
CA PRO A 136 -0.04 20.87 -5.62
C PRO A 136 -1.13 21.91 -5.34
N MET A 137 -0.93 22.70 -4.28
CA MET A 137 -1.81 23.81 -3.89
C MET A 137 -1.14 25.15 -4.18
N TRP A 138 -1.72 25.94 -5.08
CA TRP A 138 -1.12 27.22 -5.52
C TRP A 138 -1.55 28.42 -4.66
N ASN A 139 -2.74 28.40 -4.08
CA ASN A 139 -3.19 29.46 -3.17
C ASN A 139 -2.41 29.33 -1.83
N PRO A 140 -1.69 30.36 -1.36
CA PRO A 140 -0.88 30.27 -0.16
C PRO A 140 -1.65 29.83 1.09
N PHE A 141 -2.90 30.29 1.28
CA PHE A 141 -3.69 29.87 2.44
C PHE A 141 -4.11 28.40 2.36
N VAL A 142 -4.46 27.94 1.16
CA VAL A 142 -4.80 26.52 0.91
C VAL A 142 -3.55 25.65 1.07
N LEU A 143 -2.38 26.11 0.63
CA LEU A 143 -1.10 25.42 0.81
C LEU A 143 -0.75 25.27 2.30
N LEU A 144 -0.87 26.33 3.09
CA LEU A 144 -0.62 26.29 4.54
C LEU A 144 -1.59 25.33 5.24
N ASP A 145 -2.87 25.38 4.88
CA ASP A 145 -3.92 24.52 5.43
C ASP A 145 -3.70 23.05 5.05
N PHE A 146 -3.38 22.77 3.78
CA PHE A 146 -3.10 21.42 3.27
C PHE A 146 -1.84 20.82 3.89
N ASN A 147 -0.75 21.58 3.96
CA ASN A 147 0.48 21.16 4.63
C ASN A 147 0.22 20.89 6.12
N ASN A 148 -0.54 21.78 6.78
CA ASN A 148 -0.85 21.61 8.19
C ASN A 148 -1.72 20.38 8.44
N LEU A 149 -2.70 20.07 7.58
CA LEU A 149 -3.56 18.89 7.72
C LEU A 149 -2.72 17.61 7.82
N TRP A 150 -1.88 17.33 6.82
CA TRP A 150 -1.13 16.07 6.78
C TRP A 150 -0.10 15.98 7.90
N ARG A 151 0.60 17.09 8.17
CA ARG A 151 1.53 17.18 9.31
C ARG A 151 0.82 16.91 10.63
N THR A 152 -0.34 17.53 10.86
CA THR A 152 -1.11 17.36 12.10
C THR A 152 -1.58 15.92 12.25
N MET A 153 -2.08 15.29 11.18
CA MET A 153 -2.49 13.89 11.23
C MET A 153 -1.34 12.95 11.58
N ASP A 154 -0.17 13.12 10.95
CA ASP A 154 1.01 12.30 11.26
C ASP A 154 1.56 12.60 12.67
N ASP A 155 1.50 13.85 13.13
CA ASP A 155 1.91 14.24 14.48
C ASP A 155 0.99 13.62 15.55
N MET A 156 -0.34 13.69 15.37
CA MET A 156 -1.29 13.00 16.24
C MET A 156 -1.07 11.47 16.21
N GLY A 157 -0.79 10.91 15.03
CA GLY A 157 -0.48 9.49 14.86
C GLY A 157 0.72 9.02 15.68
N LYS A 158 1.75 9.86 15.85
CA LYS A 158 2.94 9.54 16.68
C LYS A 158 2.59 9.28 18.14
N GLU A 159 1.52 9.89 18.67
CA GLU A 159 1.07 9.70 20.05
C GLU A 159 0.32 8.37 20.27
N ILE A 160 -0.09 7.68 19.19
CA ILE A 160 -0.96 6.51 19.26
C ILE A 160 -0.11 5.23 19.21
N PRO A 161 -0.10 4.36 20.24
CA PRO A 161 0.59 3.06 20.18
C PRO A 161 -0.03 2.15 19.11
N ARG A 162 0.79 1.41 18.34
CA ARG A 162 0.31 0.55 17.23
C ARG A 162 -0.53 -0.61 17.78
N GLU A 163 -0.05 -1.20 18.87
CA GLU A 163 -0.59 -2.39 19.50
C GLU A 163 -1.76 -2.04 20.44
N ALA A 164 -1.75 -0.85 21.04
CA ALA A 164 -2.72 -0.43 22.03
C ALA A 164 -3.19 1.02 21.82
N PRO A 165 -3.90 1.32 20.72
CA PRO A 165 -4.34 2.68 20.40
C PRO A 165 -5.22 3.32 21.47
N TRP A 166 -5.98 2.51 22.24
CA TRP A 166 -6.76 2.97 23.39
C TRP A 166 -5.92 3.50 24.56
N ASN A 167 -4.59 3.31 24.54
CA ASN A 167 -3.66 3.87 25.54
C ASN A 167 -3.05 5.21 25.09
N ALA A 168 -3.43 5.77 23.94
CA ALA A 168 -2.95 7.08 23.52
C ALA A 168 -3.33 8.16 24.57
N PRO A 169 -2.50 9.21 24.80
CA PRO A 169 -2.77 10.24 25.81
C PRO A 169 -4.14 10.90 25.65
N HIS A 170 -4.60 11.05 24.41
CA HIS A 170 -5.86 11.68 24.04
C HIS A 170 -6.89 10.67 23.50
N ALA A 171 -6.75 9.37 23.81
CA ALA A 171 -7.56 8.31 23.21
C ALA A 171 -9.06 8.54 23.40
N GLU A 172 -9.53 8.87 24.61
CA GLU A 172 -10.95 9.11 24.85
C GLU A 172 -11.51 10.30 24.09
N GLU A 173 -10.75 11.38 23.96
CA GLU A 173 -11.17 12.58 23.25
C GLU A 173 -11.29 12.28 21.76
N TRP A 174 -10.24 11.71 21.16
CA TRP A 174 -10.18 11.43 19.73
C TRP A 174 -11.14 10.30 19.32
N ASP A 175 -11.44 9.36 20.21
CA ASP A 175 -12.39 8.29 19.88
C ASP A 175 -13.83 8.76 19.96
N LYS A 176 -14.15 9.76 20.79
CA LYS A 176 -15.51 10.33 20.88
C LYS A 176 -15.87 11.23 19.70
N MET A 177 -14.88 11.71 18.95
CA MET A 177 -15.10 12.50 17.74
C MET A 177 -15.02 11.67 16.47
N THR A 178 -15.78 12.10 15.47
CA THR A 178 -15.67 11.62 14.09
C THR A 178 -14.48 12.26 13.38
N MET A 179 -14.00 11.65 12.30
CA MET A 179 -13.03 12.31 11.41
C MET A 179 -13.58 13.59 10.76
N LEU A 180 -14.91 13.68 10.55
CA LEU A 180 -15.52 14.91 10.05
C LEU A 180 -15.36 16.07 11.04
N GLU A 181 -15.66 15.84 12.32
CA GLU A 181 -15.51 16.84 13.38
C GLU A 181 -14.03 17.25 13.54
N LEU A 182 -13.10 16.30 13.46
CA LEU A 182 -11.68 16.62 13.46
C LEU A 182 -11.32 17.55 12.29
N PHE A 183 -11.73 17.23 11.06
CA PHE A 183 -11.45 18.09 9.89
C PHE A 183 -12.13 19.46 9.99
N GLU A 184 -13.32 19.56 10.58
CA GLU A 184 -13.96 20.85 10.82
C GLU A 184 -13.20 21.71 11.83
N SER A 185 -12.46 21.08 12.77
CA SER A 185 -11.64 21.78 13.75
C SER A 185 -10.27 22.23 13.22
N ILE A 186 -9.63 21.45 12.33
CA ILE A 186 -8.24 21.72 11.90
C ILE A 186 -8.12 22.34 10.51
N CYS A 187 -9.08 22.12 9.62
CA CYS A 187 -9.04 22.63 8.24
C CYS A 187 -9.81 23.94 8.09
N TRP A 188 -9.14 24.97 7.61
CA TRP A 188 -9.70 26.32 7.45
C TRP A 188 -10.39 26.54 6.10
N THR A 189 -9.98 25.79 5.07
CA THR A 189 -10.43 25.98 3.70
C THR A 189 -11.36 24.85 3.26
N SER A 190 -12.34 25.16 2.40
CA SER A 190 -13.24 24.14 1.86
C SER A 190 -12.51 23.12 1.00
N THR A 191 -11.53 23.56 0.20
CA THR A 191 -10.74 22.69 -0.68
C THR A 191 -10.00 21.61 0.11
N VAL A 192 -9.32 21.98 1.21
CA VAL A 192 -8.62 21.00 2.05
C VAL A 192 -9.61 20.07 2.74
N ARG A 193 -10.74 20.58 3.23
CA ARG A 193 -11.80 19.73 3.81
C ARG A 193 -12.34 18.72 2.80
N GLN A 194 -12.58 19.12 1.56
CA GLN A 194 -13.11 18.21 0.55
C GLN A 194 -12.09 17.11 0.19
N PHE A 195 -10.83 17.49 -0.01
CA PHE A 195 -9.77 16.51 -0.25
C PHE A 195 -9.58 15.56 0.94
N ALA A 196 -9.66 16.07 2.18
CA ALA A 196 -9.58 15.26 3.39
C ALA A 196 -10.72 14.22 3.48
N LYS A 197 -11.94 14.58 3.06
CA LYS A 197 -13.06 13.64 2.97
C LYS A 197 -12.76 12.53 1.96
N LEU A 198 -12.25 12.88 0.77
CA LEU A 198 -11.83 11.90 -0.23
C LEU A 198 -10.73 10.98 0.30
N PHE A 199 -9.76 11.52 1.03
CA PHE A 199 -8.69 10.73 1.66
C PHE A 199 -9.25 9.67 2.62
N VAL A 200 -10.24 10.00 3.45
CA VAL A 200 -10.93 9.00 4.29
C VAL A 200 -11.66 7.98 3.43
N ASN A 201 -12.47 8.43 2.46
CA ASN A 201 -13.25 7.52 1.61
C ASN A 201 -12.34 6.52 0.86
N VAL A 202 -11.20 6.97 0.36
CA VAL A 202 -10.23 6.13 -0.37
C VAL A 202 -9.56 5.12 0.56
N ASN A 203 -9.17 5.51 1.78
CA ASN A 203 -8.38 4.64 2.64
C ASN A 203 -9.22 3.62 3.42
N VAL A 204 -10.46 3.96 3.78
CA VAL A 204 -11.31 3.12 4.65
C VAL A 204 -12.72 2.88 4.13
N THR A 205 -13.03 3.32 2.90
CA THR A 205 -14.29 3.04 2.17
C THR A 205 -15.58 3.37 2.93
N SER A 206 -15.48 4.34 3.85
CA SER A 206 -16.56 4.85 4.70
C SER A 206 -16.54 6.39 4.71
N GLU A 207 -17.60 6.99 5.22
CA GLU A 207 -17.70 8.44 5.33
C GLU A 207 -16.96 8.98 6.57
N PRO A 208 -16.39 10.19 6.50
CA PRO A 208 -15.73 10.83 7.65
C PRO A 208 -16.60 10.97 8.90
N HIS A 209 -17.92 11.06 8.76
CA HIS A 209 -18.86 11.12 9.89
C HIS A 209 -19.23 9.74 10.45
N GLU A 210 -18.84 8.64 9.77
CA GLU A 210 -19.08 7.27 10.24
C GLU A 210 -17.92 6.75 11.10
N VAL A 211 -16.71 7.31 10.95
CA VAL A 211 -15.48 6.76 11.53
C VAL A 211 -14.96 7.59 12.72
N SER A 212 -14.50 6.89 13.77
CA SER A 212 -13.75 7.46 14.90
C SER A 212 -12.45 8.12 14.44
N ALA A 213 -12.13 9.30 14.97
CA ALA A 213 -10.88 9.98 14.65
C ALA A 213 -9.67 9.22 15.22
N LEU A 214 -9.75 8.71 16.46
CA LEU A 214 -8.69 7.88 17.05
C LEU A 214 -8.37 6.69 16.15
N TRP A 215 -9.41 5.96 15.72
CA TRP A 215 -9.21 4.78 14.88
C TRP A 215 -8.61 5.12 13.53
N PHE A 216 -9.07 6.19 12.87
CA PHE A 216 -8.54 6.55 11.57
C PHE A 216 -7.09 7.06 11.64
N LEU A 217 -6.74 7.85 12.66
CA LEU A 217 -5.36 8.28 12.91
C LEU A 217 -4.44 7.08 13.20
N TRP A 218 -4.91 6.12 14.01
CA TRP A 218 -4.23 4.84 14.20
C TRP A 218 -4.05 4.11 12.87
N TYR A 219 -5.10 3.99 12.06
CA TYR A 219 -5.10 3.28 10.78
C TYR A 219 -4.09 3.86 9.79
N VAL A 220 -3.97 5.19 9.72
CA VAL A 220 -2.94 5.87 8.91
C VAL A 220 -1.54 5.62 9.48
N LYS A 221 -1.35 5.74 10.80
CA LYS A 221 -0.05 5.54 11.45
C LYS A 221 0.49 4.12 11.31
N GLN A 222 -0.37 3.12 11.44
CA GLN A 222 0.02 1.71 11.32
C GLN A 222 0.33 1.28 9.87
N CYS A 223 -0.12 2.06 8.87
CA CYS A 223 0.32 1.97 7.47
C CYS A 223 1.56 2.82 7.15
N GLY A 224 2.22 3.41 8.15
CA GLY A 224 3.44 4.21 7.95
C GLY A 224 3.23 5.70 7.64
N GLY A 225 2.03 6.24 7.90
CA GLY A 225 1.72 7.66 7.79
C GLY A 225 1.03 8.07 6.48
N THR A 226 0.64 9.34 6.40
CA THR A 226 -0.18 9.90 5.30
C THR A 226 0.42 9.68 3.91
N MET A 227 1.73 9.90 3.77
CA MET A 227 2.44 9.70 2.50
C MET A 227 2.49 8.23 2.10
N ARG A 228 2.82 7.33 3.02
CA ARG A 228 3.00 5.90 2.72
C ARG A 228 1.70 5.24 2.28
N ILE A 229 0.60 5.55 2.97
CA ILE A 229 -0.70 4.93 2.69
C ILE A 229 -1.31 5.39 1.36
N PHE A 230 -0.99 6.61 0.89
CA PHE A 230 -1.61 7.21 -0.29
C PHE A 230 -0.75 7.19 -1.56
N SER A 231 0.56 6.95 -1.44
CA SER A 231 1.48 7.00 -2.59
C SER A 231 1.48 5.73 -3.42
N THR A 232 1.49 5.87 -4.75
CA THR A 232 1.84 4.77 -5.66
C THR A 232 3.33 4.43 -5.54
N THR A 233 4.21 5.28 -6.05
CA THR A 233 5.67 5.05 -5.92
C THR A 233 6.06 5.20 -4.45
N ASN A 234 6.84 4.26 -3.93
CA ASN A 234 7.28 4.20 -2.53
C ASN A 234 6.09 4.13 -1.54
N GLY A 235 4.94 3.59 -1.92
CA GLY A 235 3.78 3.49 -1.03
C GLY A 235 2.90 2.26 -1.27
N GLY A 236 1.72 2.26 -0.64
CA GLY A 236 0.85 1.09 -0.57
C GLY A 236 0.27 0.63 -1.91
N GLN A 237 0.30 1.47 -2.95
CA GLN A 237 -0.22 1.13 -4.28
C GLN A 237 0.88 0.80 -5.31
N GLU A 238 2.15 0.65 -4.88
CA GLU A 238 3.30 0.55 -5.79
C GLU A 238 3.22 -0.65 -6.74
N ARG A 239 2.73 -1.79 -6.26
CA ARG A 239 2.89 -3.08 -6.94
C ARG A 239 1.62 -3.91 -6.96
N LYS A 240 1.61 -4.84 -7.92
CA LYS A 240 0.58 -5.86 -8.10
C LYS A 240 1.27 -7.18 -8.41
N PHE A 241 0.64 -8.29 -8.03
CA PHE A 241 1.12 -9.62 -8.35
C PHE A 241 0.81 -9.97 -9.81
N LEU A 242 1.82 -10.43 -10.56
CA LEU A 242 1.62 -11.05 -11.86
C LEU A 242 0.70 -12.27 -11.70
N GLY A 243 -0.36 -12.34 -12.51
CA GLY A 243 -1.39 -13.38 -12.42
C GLY A 243 -2.48 -13.14 -11.37
N GLY A 244 -2.35 -12.11 -10.51
CA GLY A 244 -3.34 -11.74 -9.51
C GLY A 244 -3.03 -12.24 -8.10
N SER A 245 -3.56 -11.56 -7.08
CA SER A 245 -3.24 -11.84 -5.67
C SER A 245 -3.91 -13.10 -5.10
N SER A 246 -4.96 -13.63 -5.76
CA SER A 246 -5.62 -14.87 -5.32
C SER A 246 -4.67 -16.07 -5.32
N GLN A 247 -3.63 -16.04 -6.17
CA GLN A 247 -2.59 -17.05 -6.24
C GLN A 247 -1.92 -17.32 -4.90
N ILE A 248 -1.83 -16.34 -3.99
CA ILE A 248 -1.26 -16.57 -2.64
C ILE A 248 -2.09 -17.65 -1.93
N SER A 249 -3.40 -17.44 -1.82
CA SER A 249 -4.31 -18.38 -1.17
C SER A 249 -4.49 -19.67 -1.95
N GLU A 250 -4.54 -19.62 -3.29
CA GLU A 250 -4.67 -20.79 -4.15
C GLU A 250 -3.45 -21.72 -4.07
N CYS A 251 -2.24 -21.17 -4.05
CA CYS A 251 -1.01 -21.94 -3.90
C CYS A 251 -0.92 -22.57 -2.52
N MET A 252 -1.21 -21.81 -1.45
CA MET A 252 -1.27 -22.37 -0.10
C MET A 252 -2.32 -23.49 0.02
N ALA A 253 -3.50 -23.30 -0.58
CA ALA A 253 -4.55 -24.31 -0.58
C ALA A 253 -4.12 -25.58 -1.33
N LYS A 254 -3.39 -25.43 -2.44
CA LYS A 254 -2.84 -26.56 -3.19
C LYS A 254 -1.80 -27.34 -2.37
N GLU A 255 -0.93 -26.66 -1.64
CA GLU A 255 0.05 -27.33 -0.75
C GLU A 255 -0.61 -28.07 0.41
N LEU A 256 -1.69 -27.50 0.97
CA LEU A 256 -2.47 -28.10 2.04
C LEU A 256 -3.38 -29.25 1.54
N GLY A 257 -3.69 -29.29 0.25
CA GLY A 257 -4.53 -30.32 -0.38
C GLY A 257 -5.88 -30.46 0.31
N ASP A 258 -6.22 -31.70 0.69
CA ASP A 258 -7.50 -32.03 1.30
C ASP A 258 -7.73 -31.44 2.69
N LEU A 259 -6.74 -30.77 3.30
CA LEU A 259 -6.93 -30.04 4.55
C LEU A 259 -7.82 -28.80 4.36
N VAL A 260 -7.89 -28.24 3.15
CA VAL A 260 -8.77 -27.12 2.83
C VAL A 260 -10.15 -27.65 2.45
N LYS A 261 -11.15 -27.28 3.25
CA LYS A 261 -12.56 -27.64 3.02
C LYS A 261 -13.32 -26.44 2.47
N LEU A 262 -13.52 -26.44 1.15
CA LEU A 262 -14.35 -25.42 0.48
C LEU A 262 -15.84 -25.68 0.78
N GLN A 263 -16.68 -24.66 0.55
CA GLN A 263 -18.13 -24.74 0.76
C GLN A 263 -18.53 -25.26 2.15
N SER A 264 -17.72 -24.96 3.17
CA SER A 264 -17.92 -25.39 4.56
C SER A 264 -18.13 -24.20 5.50
N PRO A 265 -19.22 -23.41 5.37
CA PRO A 265 -19.47 -22.30 6.28
C PRO A 265 -19.66 -22.82 7.71
N VAL A 266 -18.85 -22.32 8.64
CA VAL A 266 -18.98 -22.64 10.07
C VAL A 266 -20.17 -21.87 10.65
N TYR A 267 -21.07 -22.57 11.34
CA TYR A 267 -22.20 -21.94 12.03
C TYR A 267 -22.18 -22.15 13.54
N ARG A 268 -21.39 -23.09 14.07
CA ARG A 268 -21.31 -23.33 15.52
C ARG A 268 -19.92 -23.79 15.95
N ILE A 269 -19.47 -23.24 17.08
CA ILE A 269 -18.19 -23.56 17.72
C ILE A 269 -18.46 -23.83 19.21
N ASP A 270 -18.21 -25.06 19.65
CA ASP A 270 -18.41 -25.51 21.02
C ASP A 270 -17.08 -25.91 21.66
N GLN A 271 -16.68 -25.21 22.71
CA GLN A 271 -15.47 -25.50 23.48
C GLN A 271 -15.77 -25.86 24.94
N SER A 272 -16.96 -26.39 25.24
CA SER A 272 -17.34 -26.84 26.60
C SER A 272 -16.67 -28.14 27.05
N GLY A 273 -16.26 -28.99 26.10
CA GLY A 273 -15.58 -30.28 26.37
C GLY A 273 -14.06 -30.20 26.38
N ASP A 274 -13.39 -31.34 26.25
CA ASP A 274 -11.91 -31.43 26.21
C ASP A 274 -11.31 -30.93 24.89
N MET A 275 -12.08 -31.04 23.81
CA MET A 275 -11.74 -30.53 22.48
C MET A 275 -12.79 -29.52 22.02
N VAL A 276 -12.38 -28.61 21.15
CA VAL A 276 -13.29 -27.72 20.43
C VAL A 276 -13.98 -28.50 19.31
N VAL A 277 -15.29 -28.41 19.24
CA VAL A 277 -16.14 -28.98 18.19
C VAL A 277 -16.59 -27.84 17.28
N VAL A 278 -16.31 -27.97 15.98
CA VAL A 278 -16.70 -26.99 14.94
C VAL A 278 -17.69 -27.66 14.00
N GLU A 279 -18.85 -27.05 13.83
CA GLU A 279 -19.93 -27.55 12.99
C GLU A 279 -20.20 -26.60 11.83
N THR A 280 -20.35 -27.17 10.64
CA THR A 280 -20.62 -26.45 9.38
C THR A 280 -22.09 -26.56 8.97
N VAL A 281 -22.56 -25.65 8.12
CA VAL A 281 -23.98 -25.58 7.70
C VAL A 281 -24.45 -26.88 7.03
N ASP A 282 -23.55 -27.57 6.32
CA ASP A 282 -23.78 -28.90 5.72
C ASP A 282 -23.65 -30.06 6.73
N LYS A 283 -23.61 -29.76 8.03
CA LYS A 283 -23.60 -30.68 9.16
C LYS A 283 -22.35 -31.56 9.24
N GLN A 284 -21.22 -31.10 8.73
CA GLN A 284 -19.93 -31.72 9.03
C GLN A 284 -19.45 -31.29 10.41
N THR A 285 -18.74 -32.18 11.09
CA THR A 285 -18.22 -31.94 12.44
C THR A 285 -16.72 -32.17 12.48
N TYR A 286 -15.99 -31.15 12.92
CA TYR A 286 -14.55 -31.19 13.11
C TYR A 286 -14.22 -31.06 14.59
N LYS A 287 -13.18 -31.76 15.05
CA LYS A 287 -12.69 -31.67 16.43
C LYS A 287 -11.23 -31.23 16.43
N ALA A 288 -10.91 -30.24 17.26
CA ALA A 288 -9.57 -29.68 17.35
C ALA A 288 -9.21 -29.30 18.79
N LYS A 289 -7.91 -29.22 19.08
CA LYS A 289 -7.42 -28.71 20.38
C LYS A 289 -7.62 -27.20 20.50
N TYR A 290 -7.42 -26.48 19.40
CA TYR A 290 -7.55 -25.02 19.31
C TYR A 290 -8.20 -24.66 17.98
N VAL A 291 -8.82 -23.49 17.92
CA VAL A 291 -9.42 -22.93 16.70
C VAL A 291 -8.89 -21.51 16.50
N ILE A 292 -8.50 -21.20 15.27
CA ILE A 292 -8.21 -19.82 14.86
C ILE A 292 -9.40 -19.33 14.04
N VAL A 293 -10.03 -18.25 14.50
CA VAL A 293 -11.09 -17.55 13.76
C VAL A 293 -10.41 -16.45 12.93
N ALA A 294 -10.37 -16.64 11.62
CA ALA A 294 -9.68 -15.77 10.66
C ALA A 294 -10.66 -15.00 9.75
N THR A 295 -11.90 -14.80 10.19
CA THR A 295 -12.94 -14.03 9.49
C THR A 295 -13.05 -12.61 10.06
N PRO A 296 -13.50 -11.62 9.27
CA PRO A 296 -13.79 -10.28 9.76
C PRO A 296 -14.68 -10.32 11.01
N PRO A 297 -14.48 -9.44 12.00
CA PRO A 297 -15.20 -9.50 13.28
C PRO A 297 -16.72 -9.54 13.14
N GLY A 298 -17.30 -8.79 12.21
CA GLY A 298 -18.75 -8.80 11.96
C GLY A 298 -19.31 -10.14 11.46
N LEU A 299 -18.49 -10.98 10.80
CA LEU A 299 -18.92 -12.31 10.36
C LEU A 299 -18.96 -13.33 11.51
N ASN A 300 -18.31 -13.04 12.64
CA ASN A 300 -18.41 -13.90 13.82
C ASN A 300 -19.86 -13.97 14.35
N LEU A 301 -20.71 -12.99 14.02
CA LEU A 301 -22.15 -13.03 14.33
C LEU A 301 -22.90 -14.18 13.65
N LYS A 302 -22.33 -14.77 12.59
CA LYS A 302 -22.91 -15.94 11.90
C LYS A 302 -22.60 -17.26 12.60
N MET A 303 -21.78 -17.23 13.66
CA MET A 303 -21.38 -18.40 14.42
C MET A 303 -22.02 -18.38 15.81
N HIS A 304 -22.60 -19.51 16.20
CA HIS A 304 -23.07 -19.76 17.57
C HIS A 304 -21.92 -20.30 18.42
N PHE A 305 -21.53 -19.57 19.47
CA PHE A 305 -20.47 -19.98 20.38
C PHE A 305 -21.03 -20.64 21.64
N ASN A 306 -20.44 -21.76 22.07
CA ASN A 306 -20.74 -22.40 23.35
C ASN A 306 -19.44 -22.68 24.14
N PRO A 307 -19.26 -22.17 25.38
CA PRO A 307 -20.09 -21.13 26.00
C PRO A 307 -20.10 -19.83 25.18
N GLU A 308 -21.02 -18.93 25.51
CA GLU A 308 -21.15 -17.63 24.87
C GLU A 308 -19.83 -16.82 24.92
N LEU A 309 -19.60 -15.97 23.93
CA LEU A 309 -18.45 -15.07 23.95
C LEU A 309 -18.55 -14.09 25.14
N PRO A 310 -17.42 -13.71 25.77
CA PRO A 310 -17.41 -12.71 26.84
C PRO A 310 -18.13 -11.42 26.42
N PRO A 311 -18.81 -10.72 27.35
CA PRO A 311 -19.68 -9.58 27.01
C PRO A 311 -19.01 -8.51 26.15
N LEU A 312 -17.75 -8.16 26.44
CA LEU A 312 -17.00 -7.17 25.65
C LEU A 312 -16.80 -7.62 24.20
N ARG A 313 -16.44 -8.89 23.99
CA ARG A 313 -16.23 -9.41 22.64
C ARG A 313 -17.55 -9.55 21.89
N ASN A 314 -18.60 -10.01 22.59
CA ASN A 314 -19.94 -10.07 22.02
C ASN A 314 -20.41 -8.68 21.55
N GLN A 315 -20.26 -7.65 22.38
CA GLN A 315 -20.62 -6.28 22.00
C GLN A 315 -19.71 -5.70 20.89
N LEU A 316 -18.43 -6.05 20.86
CA LEU A 316 -17.48 -5.63 19.82
C LEU A 316 -17.95 -6.08 18.44
N ILE A 317 -18.21 -7.39 18.25
CA ILE A 317 -18.52 -7.96 16.92
C ILE A 317 -19.82 -7.42 16.31
N HIS A 318 -20.70 -6.81 17.11
CA HIS A 318 -21.89 -6.09 16.66
C HIS A 318 -21.63 -4.64 16.20
N ARG A 319 -20.46 -4.06 16.48
CA ARG A 319 -20.19 -2.61 16.37
C ARG A 319 -19.07 -2.24 15.41
N VAL A 320 -18.53 -3.21 14.69
CA VAL A 320 -17.41 -3.05 13.76
C VAL A 320 -17.84 -3.39 12.34
N PRO A 321 -18.59 -2.49 11.68
CA PRO A 321 -19.05 -2.68 10.31
C PRO A 321 -17.89 -2.69 9.30
N MET A 322 -18.12 -3.29 8.13
CA MET A 322 -17.23 -3.21 6.98
C MET A 322 -17.49 -1.94 6.16
N GLY A 323 -16.45 -1.42 5.51
CA GLY A 323 -16.61 -0.33 4.54
C GLY A 323 -17.31 -0.76 3.24
N SER A 324 -17.72 0.21 2.42
CA SER A 324 -18.52 0.00 1.20
C SER A 324 -17.75 0.36 -0.07
N VAL A 325 -17.56 -0.60 -0.99
CA VAL A 325 -16.87 -0.34 -2.26
C VAL A 325 -17.36 -1.22 -3.41
N ILE A 326 -17.51 -0.61 -4.59
CA ILE A 326 -17.54 -1.32 -5.88
C ILE A 326 -16.21 -1.07 -6.57
N LYS A 327 -15.49 -2.14 -6.92
CA LYS A 327 -14.28 -2.06 -7.73
C LYS A 327 -14.66 -2.27 -9.19
N CYS A 328 -14.27 -1.34 -10.05
CA CYS A 328 -14.66 -1.28 -11.45
C CYS A 328 -13.41 -1.32 -12.34
N MET A 329 -13.40 -2.16 -13.37
CA MET A 329 -12.32 -2.27 -14.36
C MET A 329 -12.91 -2.03 -15.75
N VAL A 330 -12.53 -0.91 -16.36
CA VAL A 330 -12.96 -0.54 -17.71
C VAL A 330 -11.81 -0.80 -18.68
N TYR A 331 -12.04 -1.63 -19.69
CA TYR A 331 -11.02 -2.05 -20.64
C TYR A 331 -11.15 -1.29 -21.96
N TYR A 332 -10.02 -0.99 -22.58
CA TYR A 332 -9.94 -0.25 -23.83
C TYR A 332 -9.06 -0.97 -24.84
N LYS A 333 -9.25 -0.64 -26.12
CA LYS A 333 -8.44 -1.19 -27.21
C LYS A 333 -6.98 -0.73 -27.12
N GLU A 334 -6.77 0.52 -26.71
CA GLU A 334 -5.45 1.15 -26.63
C GLU A 334 -5.30 1.89 -25.30
N ASN A 335 -4.06 2.04 -24.85
CA ASN A 335 -3.72 2.87 -23.70
C ASN A 335 -3.64 4.35 -24.13
N PHE A 336 -4.79 4.94 -24.45
CA PHE A 336 -4.88 6.28 -25.01
C PHE A 336 -4.49 7.38 -23.99
N TRP A 337 -4.70 7.15 -22.69
CA TRP A 337 -4.35 8.14 -21.66
C TRP A 337 -2.84 8.39 -21.60
N ARG A 338 -2.01 7.34 -21.77
CA ARG A 338 -0.55 7.50 -21.86
C ARG A 338 -0.11 8.34 -23.05
N LYS A 339 -0.78 8.22 -24.21
CA LYS A 339 -0.51 9.07 -25.39
C LYS A 339 -0.78 10.56 -25.13
N LYS A 340 -1.60 10.87 -24.11
CA LYS A 340 -1.90 12.25 -23.67
C LYS A 340 -1.04 12.70 -22.49
N GLY A 341 -0.03 11.91 -22.09
CA GLY A 341 0.85 12.22 -20.97
C GLY A 341 0.31 11.84 -19.59
N TYR A 342 -0.82 11.14 -19.50
CA TYR A 342 -1.40 10.72 -18.22
C TYR A 342 -0.99 9.30 -17.82
N CYS A 343 -0.78 9.08 -16.52
CA CYS A 343 -0.43 7.76 -15.98
C CYS A 343 -1.64 6.83 -15.76
N GLY A 344 -2.87 7.32 -15.96
CA GLY A 344 -4.12 6.60 -15.70
C GLY A 344 -4.65 6.74 -14.27
N SER A 345 -3.89 7.41 -13.40
CA SER A 345 -4.34 7.74 -12.05
C SER A 345 -5.10 9.06 -12.04
N MET A 346 -6.33 9.03 -11.53
CA MET A 346 -7.21 10.18 -11.48
C MET A 346 -7.77 10.33 -10.07
N VAL A 347 -7.63 11.52 -9.48
CA VAL A 347 -8.26 11.90 -8.21
C VAL A 347 -9.47 12.76 -8.58
N ILE A 348 -10.67 12.23 -8.38
CA ILE A 348 -11.91 12.85 -8.88
C ILE A 348 -12.74 13.33 -7.69
N GLU A 349 -12.70 14.63 -7.46
CA GLU A 349 -13.42 15.31 -6.39
C GLU A 349 -14.68 16.00 -6.93
N GLU A 350 -15.66 15.18 -7.32
CA GLU A 350 -16.98 15.64 -7.77
C GLU A 350 -18.06 14.78 -7.10
N GLU A 351 -19.01 15.37 -6.37
CA GLU A 351 -20.09 14.63 -5.69
C GLU A 351 -20.94 13.82 -6.70
N GLY A 352 -21.12 14.36 -7.91
CA GLY A 352 -21.85 13.72 -9.00
C GLY A 352 -21.10 12.60 -9.70
N ALA A 353 -19.76 12.53 -9.57
CA ALA A 353 -18.95 11.50 -10.21
C ALA A 353 -19.06 10.15 -9.48
N PRO A 354 -19.22 9.03 -10.21
CA PRO A 354 -19.30 7.71 -9.59
C PRO A 354 -17.98 7.27 -8.94
N ILE A 355 -16.85 7.61 -9.55
CA ILE A 355 -15.50 7.18 -9.15
C ILE A 355 -14.81 8.32 -8.38
N GLY A 356 -14.11 7.98 -7.29
CA GLY A 356 -13.29 8.93 -6.53
C GLY A 356 -11.78 8.84 -6.81
N LEU A 357 -11.29 7.64 -7.13
CA LEU A 357 -9.89 7.38 -7.43
C LEU A 357 -9.77 6.31 -8.53
N THR A 358 -8.81 6.49 -9.45
CA THR A 358 -8.39 5.46 -10.41
C THR A 358 -6.91 5.17 -10.38
N LEU A 359 -6.53 4.01 -10.93
CA LEU A 359 -5.16 3.65 -11.31
C LEU A 359 -5.19 2.92 -12.66
N ASP A 360 -4.07 2.95 -13.39
CA ASP A 360 -3.87 2.11 -14.57
C ASP A 360 -3.79 0.62 -14.18
N ASP A 361 -4.53 -0.22 -14.91
CA ASP A 361 -4.56 -1.69 -14.77
C ASP A 361 -4.22 -2.43 -16.08
N THR A 362 -3.49 -1.74 -16.96
CA THR A 362 -2.86 -2.35 -18.14
C THR A 362 -1.89 -3.43 -17.67
N LYS A 363 -1.85 -4.57 -18.38
CA LYS A 363 -0.92 -5.65 -18.04
C LYS A 363 0.54 -5.19 -18.25
N PRO A 364 1.52 -5.77 -17.54
CA PRO A 364 2.90 -5.28 -17.58
C PRO A 364 3.57 -5.39 -18.96
N ASP A 365 3.10 -6.30 -19.81
CA ASP A 365 3.51 -6.41 -21.22
C ASP A 365 2.89 -5.35 -22.15
N GLY A 366 2.11 -4.42 -21.59
CA GLY A 366 1.40 -3.37 -22.31
C GLY A 366 0.08 -3.83 -22.93
N THR A 367 -0.28 -5.11 -22.80
CA THR A 367 -1.53 -5.65 -23.32
C THR A 367 -2.71 -5.36 -22.40
N VAL A 368 -3.93 -5.51 -22.94
CA VAL A 368 -5.18 -5.35 -22.21
C VAL A 368 -5.24 -4.02 -21.42
N PRO A 369 -5.22 -2.86 -22.12
CA PRO A 369 -5.35 -1.55 -21.47
C PRO A 369 -6.60 -1.46 -20.60
N ALA A 370 -6.45 -1.05 -19.35
CA ALA A 370 -7.58 -0.90 -18.44
C ALA A 370 -7.37 0.23 -17.44
N ILE A 371 -8.48 0.87 -17.05
CA ILE A 371 -8.53 1.79 -15.91
C ILE A 371 -9.33 1.12 -14.81
N MET A 372 -8.69 0.95 -13.65
CA MET A 372 -9.34 0.50 -12.43
C MET A 372 -9.81 1.72 -11.65
N GLY A 373 -11.06 1.69 -11.19
CA GLY A 373 -11.64 2.76 -10.38
C GLY A 373 -12.46 2.22 -9.22
N PHE A 374 -12.62 3.05 -8.19
CA PHE A 374 -13.43 2.72 -7.01
C PHE A 374 -14.64 3.62 -6.86
N ILE A 375 -15.81 3.00 -6.72
CA ILE A 375 -17.02 3.65 -6.20
C ILE A 375 -17.05 3.45 -4.69
N LEU A 376 -16.87 4.52 -3.92
CA LEU A 376 -16.54 4.47 -2.49
C LEU A 376 -17.73 4.86 -1.59
N ALA A 377 -17.78 4.30 -0.37
CA ALA A 377 -18.62 4.74 0.74
C ALA A 377 -20.10 4.95 0.36
N ARG A 378 -20.68 6.13 0.61
CA ARG A 378 -22.08 6.43 0.28
C ARG A 378 -22.37 6.29 -1.22
N LYS A 379 -21.41 6.61 -2.09
CA LYS A 379 -21.58 6.47 -3.55
C LYS A 379 -21.77 5.01 -3.95
N CYS A 380 -21.10 4.07 -3.29
CA CYS A 380 -21.30 2.63 -3.49
C CYS A 380 -22.78 2.29 -3.28
N ARG A 381 -23.30 2.60 -2.09
CA ARG A 381 -24.70 2.30 -1.72
C ARG A 381 -25.71 2.98 -2.66
N LYS A 382 -25.46 4.25 -3.02
CA LYS A 382 -26.33 5.02 -3.93
C LYS A 382 -26.37 4.42 -5.34
N LEU A 383 -25.25 3.89 -5.83
CA LEU A 383 -25.11 3.39 -7.20
C LEU A 383 -25.31 1.88 -7.32
N SER A 384 -25.40 1.14 -6.22
CA SER A 384 -25.74 -0.30 -6.21
C SER A 384 -27.10 -0.60 -6.85
N GLY A 385 -28.06 0.33 -6.76
CA GLY A 385 -29.39 0.16 -7.36
C GLY A 385 -29.46 0.34 -8.88
N LEU A 386 -28.38 0.81 -9.52
CA LEU A 386 -28.28 0.92 -10.98
C LEU A 386 -27.94 -0.42 -11.62
N THR A 387 -28.14 -0.55 -12.94
CA THR A 387 -27.58 -1.70 -13.68
C THR A 387 -26.08 -1.56 -13.89
N LYS A 388 -25.41 -2.68 -14.23
CA LYS A 388 -23.97 -2.71 -14.57
C LYS A 388 -23.66 -1.76 -15.74
N GLU A 389 -24.56 -1.69 -16.73
CA GLU A 389 -24.44 -0.86 -17.94
C GLU A 389 -24.63 0.63 -17.61
N GLU A 390 -25.56 0.96 -16.72
CA GLU A 390 -25.77 2.34 -16.26
C GLU A 390 -24.57 2.86 -15.47
N ARG A 391 -23.98 2.01 -14.62
CA ARG A 391 -22.72 2.32 -13.93
C ARG A 391 -21.58 2.54 -14.93
N LEU A 392 -21.39 1.60 -15.86
CA LEU A 392 -20.38 1.72 -16.92
C LEU A 392 -20.51 3.04 -17.68
N ARG A 393 -21.72 3.38 -18.15
CA ARG A 393 -21.96 4.62 -18.90
C ARG A 393 -21.52 5.85 -18.10
N LYS A 394 -21.93 5.94 -16.83
CA LYS A 394 -21.54 7.04 -15.93
C LYS A 394 -20.03 7.10 -15.69
N ILE A 395 -19.37 5.95 -15.60
CA ILE A 395 -17.91 5.84 -15.43
C ILE A 395 -17.20 6.34 -16.70
N CYS A 396 -17.61 5.88 -17.88
CA CYS A 396 -17.03 6.33 -19.14
C CYS A 396 -17.25 7.83 -19.38
N GLU A 397 -18.42 8.37 -19.03
CA GLU A 397 -18.71 9.81 -19.10
C GLU A 397 -17.73 10.63 -18.25
N ILE A 398 -17.48 10.22 -16.99
CA ILE A 398 -16.51 10.94 -16.15
C ILE A 398 -15.08 10.77 -16.67
N TYR A 399 -14.67 9.57 -17.11
CA TYR A 399 -13.34 9.35 -17.66
C TYR A 399 -13.09 10.19 -18.91
N SER A 400 -14.09 10.31 -19.79
CA SER A 400 -14.05 11.16 -20.97
C SER A 400 -13.86 12.63 -20.62
N ARG A 401 -14.60 13.14 -19.62
CA ARG A 401 -14.41 14.52 -19.13
C ARG A 401 -13.04 14.75 -18.50
N VAL A 402 -12.58 13.83 -17.66
CA VAL A 402 -11.31 13.98 -16.93
C VAL A 402 -10.12 13.93 -17.89
N LEU A 403 -10.10 12.97 -18.82
CA LEU A 403 -9.02 12.75 -19.78
C LEU A 403 -9.13 13.63 -21.03
N GLY A 404 -10.26 14.34 -21.19
CA GLY A 404 -10.54 15.21 -22.33
C GLY A 404 -10.49 14.46 -23.66
N THR A 405 -11.11 13.27 -23.73
CA THR A 405 -11.17 12.46 -24.96
C THR A 405 -12.43 11.61 -25.01
N GLU A 406 -13.02 11.48 -26.21
CA GLU A 406 -14.15 10.59 -26.47
C GLU A 406 -13.73 9.11 -26.50
N GLU A 407 -12.44 8.79 -26.63
CA GLU A 407 -11.94 7.40 -26.59
C GLU A 407 -12.37 6.67 -25.31
N ALA A 408 -12.48 7.40 -24.18
CA ALA A 408 -12.96 6.86 -22.91
C ALA A 408 -14.44 6.42 -22.95
N LEU A 409 -15.23 6.88 -23.92
CA LEU A 409 -16.63 6.47 -24.15
C LEU A 409 -16.76 5.14 -24.90
N HIS A 410 -15.65 4.58 -25.38
CA HIS A 410 -15.63 3.37 -26.21
C HIS A 410 -14.89 2.20 -25.52
N PRO A 411 -15.38 1.72 -24.36
CA PRO A 411 -14.79 0.56 -23.72
C PRO A 411 -15.02 -0.69 -24.58
N VAL A 412 -14.06 -1.61 -24.56
CA VAL A 412 -14.17 -2.92 -25.22
C VAL A 412 -14.67 -4.00 -24.26
N HIS A 413 -14.55 -3.79 -22.95
CA HIS A 413 -15.02 -4.70 -21.92
C HIS A 413 -15.22 -3.96 -20.58
N TYR A 414 -16.01 -4.54 -19.68
CA TYR A 414 -16.24 -4.00 -18.34
C TYR A 414 -16.46 -5.09 -17.30
N GLU A 415 -15.72 -5.01 -16.20
CA GLU A 415 -15.94 -5.83 -15.01
C GLU A 415 -16.11 -5.00 -13.75
N GLU A 416 -16.96 -5.48 -12.84
CA GLU A 416 -17.12 -4.87 -11.53
C GLU A 416 -17.40 -5.92 -10.47
N LYS A 417 -17.07 -5.58 -9.21
CA LYS A 417 -17.46 -6.35 -8.03
C LYS A 417 -17.94 -5.41 -6.95
N ASN A 418 -19.22 -5.55 -6.56
CA ASN A 418 -19.77 -4.91 -5.37
C ASN A 418 -19.47 -5.79 -4.15
N TRP A 419 -18.57 -5.33 -3.28
CA TRP A 419 -18.17 -6.11 -2.10
C TRP A 419 -19.19 -6.07 -0.97
N CYS A 420 -20.14 -5.12 -1.01
CA CYS A 420 -21.22 -5.03 -0.02
C CYS A 420 -22.23 -6.19 -0.16
N GLU A 421 -22.28 -6.85 -1.31
CA GLU A 421 -23.17 -7.99 -1.59
C GLU A 421 -22.56 -9.33 -1.15
N GLU A 422 -21.27 -9.34 -0.77
CA GLU A 422 -20.57 -10.57 -0.43
C GLU A 422 -20.92 -11.06 0.97
N GLU A 423 -21.72 -12.12 1.01
CA GLU A 423 -22.21 -12.73 2.24
C GLU A 423 -21.08 -13.10 3.24
N TYR A 424 -19.93 -13.54 2.72
CA TYR A 424 -18.77 -14.00 3.50
C TYR A 424 -17.64 -12.97 3.55
N SER A 425 -17.96 -11.69 3.31
CA SER A 425 -17.05 -10.56 3.56
C SER A 425 -17.74 -9.43 4.31
N GLY A 426 -18.99 -9.11 3.93
CA GLY A 426 -19.79 -8.02 4.50
C GLY A 426 -19.48 -6.63 3.93
N GLY A 427 -18.38 -6.49 3.19
CA GLY A 427 -17.89 -5.25 2.61
C GLY A 427 -16.38 -5.31 2.39
N CYS A 428 -15.79 -4.20 1.94
CA CYS A 428 -14.35 -4.05 1.75
C CYS A 428 -13.95 -2.58 1.91
N TYR A 429 -12.67 -2.28 2.20
CA TYR A 429 -11.55 -3.23 2.31
C TYR A 429 -11.55 -4.00 3.63
N THR A 430 -11.92 -3.32 4.70
CA THR A 430 -11.74 -3.78 6.09
C THR A 430 -12.88 -3.27 6.96
N ALA A 431 -12.96 -3.76 8.20
CA ALA A 431 -13.80 -3.16 9.23
C ALA A 431 -13.30 -1.77 9.62
N TYR A 432 -14.23 -0.86 9.95
CA TYR A 432 -13.95 0.43 10.58
C TYR A 432 -14.57 0.52 11.97
N PHE A 433 -14.07 1.43 12.80
CA PHE A 433 -14.60 1.67 14.14
C PHE A 433 -15.38 3.00 14.17
N PRO A 434 -16.68 2.96 14.49
CA PRO A 434 -17.44 4.16 14.80
C PRO A 434 -16.93 4.88 16.06
N PRO A 435 -17.29 6.15 16.29
CA PRO A 435 -16.93 6.88 17.50
C PRO A 435 -17.28 6.14 18.80
N GLY A 436 -16.32 6.11 19.72
CA GLY A 436 -16.42 5.54 21.06
C GLY A 436 -16.22 4.02 21.13
N ILE A 437 -16.10 3.32 20.00
CA ILE A 437 -15.99 1.87 19.98
C ILE A 437 -14.56 1.41 20.27
N PHE A 438 -13.55 2.15 19.79
CA PHE A 438 -12.18 1.65 19.79
C PHE A 438 -11.56 1.64 21.19
N THR A 439 -11.85 2.67 22.00
CA THR A 439 -11.44 2.75 23.41
C THR A 439 -12.18 1.75 24.30
N GLN A 440 -13.48 1.54 24.06
CA GLN A 440 -14.30 0.65 24.90
C GLN A 440 -14.02 -0.84 24.62
N TYR A 441 -13.85 -1.20 23.34
CA TYR A 441 -13.84 -2.60 22.90
C TYR A 441 -12.58 -3.02 22.15
N GLY A 442 -11.73 -2.10 21.70
CA GLY A 442 -10.54 -2.43 20.89
C GLY A 442 -9.59 -3.44 21.55
N LYS A 443 -9.47 -3.40 22.88
CA LYS A 443 -8.61 -4.31 23.65
C LYS A 443 -8.91 -5.79 23.45
N VAL A 444 -10.17 -6.14 23.20
CA VAL A 444 -10.59 -7.54 23.05
C VAL A 444 -10.61 -8.00 21.59
N LEU A 445 -10.17 -7.16 20.65
CA LEU A 445 -10.21 -7.46 19.21
C LEU A 445 -9.48 -8.75 18.87
N ARG A 446 -8.33 -8.96 19.51
CA ARG A 446 -7.46 -10.13 19.31
C ARG A 446 -7.18 -10.93 20.58
N GLU A 447 -7.84 -10.60 21.69
CA GLU A 447 -7.71 -11.36 22.94
C GLU A 447 -8.31 -12.77 22.76
N PRO A 448 -7.57 -13.84 23.10
CA PRO A 448 -8.08 -15.21 23.02
C PRO A 448 -9.29 -15.43 23.93
N VAL A 449 -10.21 -16.29 23.51
CA VAL A 449 -11.37 -16.71 24.31
C VAL A 449 -11.28 -18.21 24.54
N GLY A 450 -10.68 -18.61 25.67
CA GLY A 450 -10.41 -20.01 25.96
C GLY A 450 -9.43 -20.60 24.93
N ARG A 451 -9.91 -21.52 24.09
CA ARG A 451 -9.11 -22.18 23.04
C ARG A 451 -9.35 -21.57 21.64
N LEU A 452 -10.02 -20.41 21.59
CA LEU A 452 -10.24 -19.64 20.37
C LEU A 452 -9.22 -18.50 20.29
N TYR A 453 -8.47 -18.47 19.20
CA TYR A 453 -7.53 -17.40 18.85
C TYR A 453 -8.06 -16.63 17.64
N PHE A 454 -7.67 -15.37 17.50
CA PHE A 454 -8.23 -14.48 16.48
C PHE A 454 -7.16 -13.93 15.56
N ALA A 455 -7.32 -14.25 14.28
CA ALA A 455 -6.56 -13.74 13.16
C ALA A 455 -7.46 -12.82 12.32
N GLY A 456 -7.20 -12.73 11.01
CA GLY A 456 -7.85 -11.75 10.14
C GLY A 456 -7.14 -10.40 10.22
N THR A 457 -7.12 -9.68 9.09
CA THR A 457 -6.32 -8.47 8.95
C THR A 457 -6.65 -7.40 9.97
N GLU A 458 -7.89 -7.36 10.46
CA GLU A 458 -8.37 -6.43 11.50
C GLU A 458 -7.64 -6.59 12.83
N THR A 459 -7.00 -7.73 13.06
CA THR A 459 -6.27 -8.02 14.31
C THR A 459 -4.77 -7.75 14.22
N ALA A 460 -4.29 -7.26 13.07
CA ALA A 460 -2.89 -6.88 12.87
C ALA A 460 -2.55 -5.56 13.58
N THR A 461 -1.25 -5.32 13.74
CA THR A 461 -0.70 -4.08 14.31
C THR A 461 0.08 -3.27 13.29
N GLU A 462 0.39 -3.88 12.14
CA GLU A 462 0.96 -3.22 10.96
C GLU A 462 0.19 -3.64 9.72
N TRP A 463 -0.09 -2.68 8.84
CA TRP A 463 -0.96 -2.82 7.68
C TRP A 463 -2.28 -3.59 7.93
N SER A 464 -2.90 -3.38 9.10
CA SER A 464 -4.28 -3.81 9.36
C SER A 464 -5.20 -3.27 8.27
N GLY A 465 -6.06 -4.14 7.73
CA GLY A 465 -6.93 -3.85 6.59
C GLY A 465 -6.34 -4.22 5.22
N TYR A 466 -5.08 -4.65 5.17
CA TYR A 466 -4.39 -5.07 3.94
C TYR A 466 -4.04 -6.57 3.96
N MET A 467 -3.58 -7.09 2.82
CA MET A 467 -3.05 -8.46 2.72
C MET A 467 -1.86 -8.68 3.66
N GLU A 468 -1.00 -7.67 3.83
CA GLU A 468 0.12 -7.68 4.78
C GLU A 468 -0.36 -7.94 6.23
N GLY A 469 -1.34 -7.18 6.70
CA GLY A 469 -1.94 -7.42 8.02
C GLY A 469 -2.60 -8.79 8.14
N ALA A 470 -3.16 -9.34 7.05
CA ALA A 470 -3.73 -10.68 7.06
C ALA A 470 -2.66 -11.76 7.33
N VAL A 471 -1.48 -11.64 6.72
CA VAL A 471 -0.33 -12.53 6.96
C VAL A 471 0.16 -12.37 8.40
N GLN A 472 0.45 -11.15 8.84
CA GLN A 472 0.93 -10.88 10.20
C GLN A 472 -0.02 -11.46 11.26
N ALA A 473 -1.33 -11.21 11.12
CA ALA A 473 -2.33 -11.71 12.05
C ALA A 473 -2.47 -13.24 12.02
N GLY A 474 -2.45 -13.84 10.83
CA GLY A 474 -2.54 -15.29 10.65
C GLY A 474 -1.38 -16.03 11.31
N GLU A 475 -0.16 -15.59 11.04
CA GLU A 475 1.03 -16.18 11.63
C GLU A 475 1.11 -15.93 13.14
N ARG A 476 0.78 -14.72 13.60
CA ARG A 476 0.76 -14.41 15.04
C ARG A 476 -0.22 -15.31 15.77
N ALA A 477 -1.45 -15.50 15.27
CA ALA A 477 -2.42 -16.40 15.88
C ALA A 477 -1.96 -17.87 15.86
N ALA A 478 -1.30 -18.32 14.79
CA ALA A 478 -0.70 -19.65 14.73
C ALA A 478 0.39 -19.82 15.80
N ARG A 479 1.25 -18.82 15.98
CA ARG A 479 2.30 -18.82 17.02
C ARG A 479 1.72 -18.75 18.44
N GLU A 480 0.62 -18.02 18.66
CA GLU A 480 -0.11 -18.06 19.93
C GLU A 480 -0.58 -19.48 20.27
N VAL A 481 -1.15 -20.20 19.29
CA VAL A 481 -1.52 -21.62 19.45
C VAL A 481 -0.30 -22.51 19.69
N MET A 482 0.81 -22.30 18.97
CA MET A 482 2.05 -23.05 19.19
C MET A 482 2.63 -22.82 20.59
N CYS A 483 2.55 -21.60 21.12
CA CYS A 483 2.95 -21.27 22.48
C CYS A 483 2.06 -21.99 23.50
N ALA A 484 0.74 -22.01 23.29
CA ALA A 484 -0.20 -22.74 24.14
C ALA A 484 0.03 -24.26 24.11
N LEU A 485 0.54 -24.79 22.99
CA LEU A 485 0.97 -26.18 22.85
C LEU A 485 2.37 -26.47 23.43
N GLY A 486 3.06 -25.46 23.99
CA GLY A 486 4.41 -25.60 24.54
C GLY A 486 5.50 -25.80 23.48
N LYS A 487 5.24 -25.46 22.22
CA LYS A 487 6.20 -25.63 21.11
C LYS A 487 7.17 -24.46 20.96
N ILE A 488 6.76 -23.27 21.38
CA ILE A 488 7.57 -22.04 21.32
C ILE A 488 7.41 -21.25 22.62
N HIS A 489 8.37 -20.37 22.90
CA HIS A 489 8.30 -19.46 24.04
C HIS A 489 7.41 -18.25 23.74
N GLN A 490 6.80 -17.63 24.76
CA GLN A 490 5.91 -16.48 24.60
C GLN A 490 6.56 -15.30 23.85
N SER A 491 7.87 -15.10 24.03
CA SER A 491 8.63 -14.06 23.33
C SER A 491 8.76 -14.28 21.82
N GLN A 492 8.40 -15.46 21.31
CA GLN A 492 8.47 -15.81 19.89
C GLN A 492 7.12 -15.64 19.18
N ILE A 493 6.07 -15.22 19.88
CA ILE A 493 4.73 -15.02 19.28
C ILE A 493 4.75 -13.87 18.28
N TRP A 494 5.34 -12.75 18.66
CA TRP A 494 5.53 -11.59 17.80
C TRP A 494 6.93 -11.67 17.19
N GLN A 495 6.99 -11.60 15.86
CA GLN A 495 8.23 -11.67 15.11
C GLN A 495 8.28 -10.48 14.15
N THR A 496 9.47 -9.90 14.01
CA THR A 496 9.74 -8.84 13.05
C THR A 496 10.09 -9.49 11.72
N GLU A 497 9.40 -9.08 10.67
CA GLU A 497 9.72 -9.52 9.31
C GLU A 497 10.97 -8.77 8.80
N PRO A 498 11.98 -9.47 8.23
CA PRO A 498 13.09 -8.81 7.56
C PRO A 498 12.60 -7.97 6.38
N GLU A 499 13.29 -6.85 6.11
CA GLU A 499 12.95 -6.01 4.96
C GLU A 499 13.17 -6.75 3.63
N CYS A 500 12.21 -6.62 2.71
CA CYS A 500 12.31 -7.22 1.38
C CYS A 500 13.37 -6.49 0.53
N PRO A 501 14.45 -7.17 0.09
CA PRO A 501 15.49 -6.52 -0.71
C PRO A 501 15.02 -6.12 -2.12
N GLU A 502 13.96 -6.73 -2.64
CA GLU A 502 13.40 -6.42 -3.96
C GLU A 502 12.45 -5.21 -3.96
N VAL A 503 11.91 -4.88 -2.78
CA VAL A 503 10.98 -3.76 -2.56
C VAL A 503 11.40 -3.02 -1.29
N PRO A 504 12.57 -2.36 -1.29
CA PRO A 504 13.05 -1.63 -0.12
C PRO A 504 12.16 -0.43 0.18
N ALA A 505 11.90 -0.19 1.46
CA ALA A 505 11.08 0.92 1.92
C ALA A 505 11.93 2.20 2.03
N LEU A 506 11.87 3.08 1.03
CA LEU A 506 12.57 4.36 1.10
C LEU A 506 11.88 5.31 2.08
N PRO A 507 12.62 6.08 2.89
CA PRO A 507 12.00 7.02 3.83
C PRO A 507 11.32 8.19 3.08
N PHE A 508 10.16 8.62 3.56
CA PHE A 508 9.58 9.89 3.14
C PHE A 508 10.27 11.03 3.88
N VAL A 509 11.02 11.86 3.15
CA VAL A 509 11.74 12.99 3.72
C VAL A 509 10.86 14.22 3.64
N THR A 510 10.55 14.80 4.80
CA THR A 510 9.91 16.13 4.85
C THR A 510 10.93 17.21 4.53
N THR A 511 10.49 18.29 3.92
CA THR A 511 11.30 19.48 3.65
C THR A 511 11.33 20.41 4.88
N PHE A 512 12.22 21.39 4.86
CA PHE A 512 12.23 22.45 5.88
C PHE A 512 10.88 23.17 5.95
N TRP A 513 10.28 23.47 4.80
CA TRP A 513 9.02 24.20 4.72
C TRP A 513 7.84 23.38 5.23
N GLU A 514 7.74 22.11 4.86
CA GLU A 514 6.65 21.25 5.35
C GLU A 514 6.64 21.16 6.88
N ARG A 515 7.83 21.08 7.48
CA ARG A 515 7.99 21.07 8.94
C ARG A 515 7.66 22.40 9.61
N ASN A 516 8.02 23.54 9.01
CA ASN A 516 8.04 24.82 9.71
C ASN A 516 6.98 25.84 9.25
N LEU A 517 6.31 25.64 8.12
CA LEU A 517 5.23 26.54 7.69
C LEU A 517 4.11 26.54 8.73
N PRO A 518 3.59 27.73 9.11
CA PRO A 518 2.54 27.80 10.13
C PRO A 518 1.22 27.23 9.60
N SER A 519 0.36 26.79 10.51
CA SER A 519 -1.06 26.62 10.15
C SER A 519 -1.69 27.99 9.82
N VAL A 520 -2.87 28.00 9.20
CA VAL A 520 -3.62 29.25 8.97
C VAL A 520 -3.86 30.00 10.29
N GLY A 521 -4.28 29.29 11.34
CA GLY A 521 -4.41 29.86 12.68
C GLY A 521 -3.08 30.37 13.26
N GLY A 522 -1.97 29.66 13.00
CA GLY A 522 -0.63 30.10 13.39
C GLY A 522 -0.20 31.40 12.67
N LEU A 523 -0.50 31.51 11.37
CA LEU A 523 -0.26 32.72 10.60
C LEU A 523 -1.10 33.89 11.12
N LEU A 524 -2.38 33.68 11.43
CA LEU A 524 -3.24 34.71 12.00
C LEU A 524 -2.73 35.21 13.36
N LYS A 525 -2.26 34.30 14.22
CA LYS A 525 -1.60 34.66 15.49
C LYS A 525 -0.35 35.49 15.25
N PHE A 526 0.48 35.10 14.29
CA PHE A 526 1.68 35.85 13.92
C PHE A 526 1.35 37.25 13.39
N ILE A 527 0.36 37.38 12.51
CA ILE A 527 -0.11 38.67 11.99
C ILE A 527 -0.64 39.54 13.13
N GLY A 528 -1.42 38.96 14.07
CA GLY A 528 -1.92 39.67 15.24
C GLY A 528 -0.80 40.23 16.11
N ALA A 529 0.21 39.40 16.43
CA ALA A 529 1.38 39.82 17.21
C ALA A 529 2.22 40.89 16.48
N SER A 530 2.46 40.70 15.18
CA SER A 530 3.22 41.67 14.35
C SER A 530 2.50 43.02 14.23
N THR A 531 1.17 43.00 14.08
CA THR A 531 0.35 44.21 14.04
C THR A 531 0.39 44.94 15.38
N PHE A 532 0.27 44.20 16.49
CA PHE A 532 0.40 44.78 17.83
C PHE A 532 1.76 45.44 18.05
N LEU A 533 2.87 44.77 17.68
CA LEU A 533 4.21 45.34 17.75
C LEU A 533 4.37 46.58 16.87
N SER A 534 3.78 46.58 15.68
CA SER A 534 3.79 47.73 14.77
C SER A 534 3.05 48.93 15.36
N VAL A 535 1.88 48.70 15.97
CA VAL A 535 1.12 49.74 16.67
C VAL A 535 1.88 50.25 17.89
N ALA A 536 2.49 49.36 18.68
CA ALA A 536 3.32 49.75 19.83
C ALA A 536 4.53 50.59 19.39
N THR A 537 5.16 50.24 18.27
CA THR A 537 6.27 51.01 17.69
C THR A 537 5.81 52.38 17.22
N ALA A 538 4.67 52.46 16.53
CA ALA A 538 4.09 53.73 16.10
C ALA A 538 3.69 54.63 17.28
N ALA A 539 3.09 54.04 18.32
CA ALA A 539 2.76 54.73 19.57
C ALA A 539 4.02 55.24 20.28
N GLY A 540 5.07 54.41 20.35
CA GLY A 540 6.38 54.80 20.88
C GLY A 540 7.00 55.96 20.10
N LEU A 541 6.92 55.95 18.77
CA LEU A 541 7.39 57.06 17.93
C LEU A 541 6.60 58.35 18.18
N VAL A 542 5.28 58.27 18.37
CA VAL A 542 4.44 59.42 18.72
C VAL A 542 4.77 59.94 20.11
N ALA A 543 4.93 59.05 21.10
CA ALA A 543 5.32 59.41 22.46
C ALA A 543 6.70 60.08 22.49
N TYR A 544 7.66 59.55 21.73
CA TYR A 544 8.97 60.15 21.54
C TYR A 544 8.88 61.56 20.92
N ARG A 545 8.10 61.72 19.84
CA ARG A 545 7.89 63.04 19.20
C ARG A 545 7.22 64.06 20.12
N LYS A 546 6.30 63.61 20.99
CA LYS A 546 5.60 64.46 21.96
C LYS A 546 6.38 64.70 23.26
N GLY A 547 7.61 64.17 23.39
CA GLY A 547 8.45 64.36 24.58
C GLY A 547 7.96 63.58 25.82
N LEU A 548 7.11 62.58 25.63
CA LEU A 548 6.60 61.70 26.69
C LEU A 548 7.56 60.55 27.02
N LEU A 549 8.60 60.36 26.21
CA LEU A 549 9.72 59.47 26.47
C LEU A 549 10.99 60.31 26.72
N PRO A 550 11.81 59.97 27.74
CA PRO A 550 13.01 60.72 28.04
C PRO A 550 13.96 60.73 26.84
N ARG A 551 14.43 61.93 26.49
CA ARG A 551 15.52 62.11 25.53
C ARG A 551 16.81 61.75 26.25
N SER A 552 17.26 60.52 26.09
CA SER A 552 18.62 60.10 26.47
C SER A 552 19.66 60.78 25.58
#